data_AF-A0AAE4EW42-F1
#
_entry.id   AF-A0AAE4EW42-F1
#
_cell.length_a   1.000
_cell.length_b   1.000
_cell.length_c   1.000
_cell.angle_alpha   90.00
_cell.angle_beta   90.00
_cell.angle_gamma   90.00
#
_symmetry.space_group_name_H-M   'P 1'
#
loop_
_entity.id
_entity.type
_entity.pdbx_description
1 polymer ?
#
loop_
_entity_poly.entity_id
_entity_poly.type
_entity_poly.pdbx_seq_one_letter_code
_entity_poly.pdbx_strand_id
1 'polypeptide(L)'
;MSVSAILERLADDFASAVPAVDNKADHDRWQAGIGPFEEENQIEMLREEMDEDTSYFIKTEEPYLDGGQRADVFIESADTKLPVEAKLLRFRYDNGNIDPNSFAKVFSPFPERTTSTLLTDARKLYDAGFAENGGLLGLYYEPVDESYERMSPEAIAEKFCLDVDYWYDFEVETRSVAHFDGLRHPIHQQGAVITWEITG
;
A
#
# COMPACT_ATOMS: atom_id res chain seq x y z
N MET A 1 19.11 7.05 5.74
CA MET A 1 18.96 6.23 4.50
C MET A 1 18.30 7.11 3.45
N SER A 2 18.45 6.87 2.15
CA SER A 2 17.66 7.61 1.16
C SER A 2 16.18 7.19 1.24
N VAL A 3 15.27 8.05 0.77
CA VAL A 3 13.83 7.75 0.66
C VAL A 3 13.61 6.45 -0.13
N SER A 4 14.28 6.30 -1.27
CA SER A 4 14.18 5.10 -2.10
C SER A 4 14.57 3.83 -1.34
N ALA A 5 15.69 3.84 -0.59
CA ALA A 5 16.13 2.69 0.19
C ALA A 5 15.19 2.35 1.36
N ILE A 6 14.53 3.36 1.93
CA ILE A 6 13.50 3.15 2.97
C ILE A 6 12.27 2.46 2.36
N LEU A 7 11.80 2.92 1.20
CA LEU A 7 10.63 2.36 0.52
C LEU A 7 10.89 0.95 -0.02
N GLU A 8 12.10 0.68 -0.51
CA GLU A 8 12.52 -0.68 -0.89
C GLU A 8 12.47 -1.62 0.31
N ARG A 9 13.10 -1.22 1.42
CA ARG A 9 13.13 -2.02 2.64
C ARG A 9 11.75 -2.20 3.26
N LEU A 10 10.91 -1.17 3.24
CA LEU A 10 9.53 -1.26 3.73
C LEU A 10 8.76 -2.35 2.99
N ALA A 11 8.87 -2.41 1.66
CA ALA A 11 8.20 -3.43 0.87
C ALA A 11 8.64 -4.83 1.29
N ASP A 12 9.95 -5.05 1.40
CA ASP A 12 10.54 -6.34 1.79
C ASP A 12 10.14 -6.75 3.22
N ASP A 13 10.22 -5.81 4.18
CA ASP A 13 9.89 -6.05 5.58
C ASP A 13 8.39 -6.36 5.74
N PHE A 14 7.50 -5.59 5.10
CA PHE A 14 6.06 -5.87 5.10
C PHE A 14 5.76 -7.21 4.43
N ALA A 15 6.27 -7.47 3.22
CA ALA A 15 6.03 -8.72 2.50
C ALA A 15 6.48 -9.94 3.31
N SER A 16 7.61 -9.84 4.00
CA SER A 16 8.12 -10.90 4.89
C SER A 16 7.24 -11.11 6.13
N ALA A 17 6.59 -10.06 6.63
CA ALA A 17 5.69 -10.14 7.79
C ALA A 17 4.30 -10.70 7.44
N VAL A 18 3.82 -10.54 6.19
CA VAL A 18 2.46 -10.94 5.78
C VAL A 18 2.11 -12.38 6.18
N PRO A 19 2.93 -13.42 5.91
CA PRO A 19 2.55 -14.79 6.26
C PRO A 19 2.42 -15.03 7.77
N ALA A 20 3.26 -14.37 8.58
CA ALA A 20 3.23 -14.50 10.03
C ALA A 20 1.98 -13.83 10.62
N VAL A 21 1.62 -12.65 10.11
CA VAL A 21 0.38 -11.95 10.45
C VAL A 21 -0.83 -12.76 10.00
N ASP A 22 -0.85 -13.21 8.75
CA ASP A 22 -1.96 -13.99 8.17
C ASP A 22 -2.30 -15.20 9.01
N ASN A 23 -1.29 -15.93 9.49
CA ASN A 23 -1.48 -17.11 10.33
C ASN A 23 -2.12 -16.81 11.70
N LYS A 24 -2.01 -15.58 12.20
CA LYS A 24 -2.59 -15.12 13.48
C LYS A 24 -3.92 -14.38 13.31
N ALA A 25 -4.20 -13.86 12.11
CA ALA A 25 -5.29 -12.93 11.84
C ALA A 25 -6.67 -13.63 11.75
N ASP A 26 -7.38 -13.75 12.87
CA ASP A 26 -8.69 -14.41 12.95
C ASP A 26 -9.86 -13.39 12.93
N HIS A 27 -10.98 -13.80 12.34
CA HIS A 27 -12.18 -12.97 12.22
C HIS A 27 -13.44 -13.76 12.60
N ASP A 28 -14.36 -13.16 13.35
CA ASP A 28 -15.59 -13.85 13.79
C ASP A 28 -16.62 -14.03 12.65
N ARG A 29 -16.60 -13.11 11.68
CA ARG A 29 -17.58 -13.04 10.58
C ARG A 29 -17.07 -13.57 9.23
N TRP A 30 -15.76 -13.56 9.03
CA TRP A 30 -15.10 -13.75 7.73
C TRP A 30 -14.15 -14.93 7.82
N GLN A 31 -13.63 -15.37 6.69
CA GLN A 31 -12.66 -16.46 6.71
C GLN A 31 -11.35 -15.99 7.33
N ALA A 32 -10.63 -16.94 7.93
CA ALA A 32 -9.39 -16.66 8.62
C ALA A 32 -8.29 -16.22 7.63
N GLY A 33 -7.42 -15.31 8.06
CA GLY A 33 -6.35 -14.73 7.26
C GLY A 33 -6.38 -13.20 7.28
N ILE A 34 -5.29 -12.58 6.85
CA ILE A 34 -5.15 -11.11 6.83
C ILE A 34 -6.01 -10.47 5.73
N GLY A 35 -6.23 -11.20 4.63
CA GLY A 35 -6.87 -10.67 3.42
C GLY A 35 -8.23 -9.98 3.64
N PRO A 36 -9.15 -10.50 4.48
CA PRO A 36 -10.44 -9.86 4.76
C PRO A 36 -10.39 -8.57 5.57
N PHE A 37 -9.30 -8.26 6.27
CA PHE A 37 -9.19 -7.04 7.07
C PHE A 37 -9.12 -5.80 6.19
N GLU A 38 -9.62 -4.68 6.71
CA GLU A 38 -9.50 -3.37 6.06
C GLU A 38 -8.07 -2.82 6.16
N GLU A 39 -7.73 -1.89 5.27
CA GLU A 39 -6.39 -1.33 5.05
C GLU A 39 -5.67 -0.90 6.34
N GLU A 40 -6.28 -0.02 7.13
CA GLU A 40 -5.73 0.48 8.41
C GLU A 40 -5.37 -0.67 9.36
N ASN A 41 -6.21 -1.70 9.44
CA ASN A 41 -5.97 -2.86 10.30
C ASN A 41 -4.83 -3.73 9.77
N GLN A 42 -4.71 -3.90 8.45
CA GLN A 42 -3.60 -4.67 7.88
C GLN A 42 -2.27 -3.96 8.13
N ILE A 43 -2.23 -2.64 7.94
CA ILE A 43 -1.04 -1.81 8.20
C ILE A 43 -0.62 -1.95 9.66
N GLU A 44 -1.58 -1.83 10.59
CA GLU A 44 -1.29 -1.93 12.02
C GLU A 44 -0.75 -3.31 12.39
N MET A 45 -1.37 -4.40 11.91
CA MET A 45 -0.86 -5.74 12.19
C MET A 45 0.53 -5.99 11.60
N LEU A 46 0.81 -5.50 10.39
CA LEU A 46 2.13 -5.62 9.77
C LEU A 46 3.17 -4.82 10.57
N ARG A 47 2.81 -3.61 11.00
CA ARG A 47 3.66 -2.77 11.86
C ARG A 47 3.97 -3.45 13.19
N GLU A 48 2.99 -4.08 13.83
CA GLU A 48 3.17 -4.80 15.11
C GLU A 48 4.01 -6.08 14.96
N GLU A 49 3.98 -6.74 13.80
CA GLU A 49 4.80 -7.92 13.53
C GLU A 49 6.27 -7.57 13.25
N MET A 50 6.54 -6.36 12.77
CA MET A 50 7.91 -5.91 12.51
C MET A 50 8.69 -5.76 13.81
N ASP A 51 9.90 -6.32 13.84
CA ASP A 51 10.82 -6.21 14.98
C ASP A 51 11.27 -4.76 15.24
N GLU A 52 11.51 -4.44 16.51
CA GLU A 52 12.06 -3.14 16.95
C GLU A 52 13.50 -2.87 16.46
N ASP A 53 14.18 -3.85 15.85
CA ASP A 53 15.59 -3.77 15.41
C ASP A 53 15.74 -3.28 13.95
N THR A 54 14.71 -2.65 13.41
CA THR A 54 14.77 -1.98 12.11
C THR A 54 15.50 -0.64 12.23
N SER A 55 16.13 -0.18 11.14
CA SER A 55 16.84 1.10 11.13
C SER A 55 15.92 2.31 10.95
N TYR A 56 14.61 2.10 11.05
CA TYR A 56 13.55 3.10 10.93
C TYR A 56 12.36 2.69 11.79
N PHE A 57 11.51 3.64 12.15
CA PHE A 57 10.30 3.40 12.94
C PHE A 57 9.07 3.76 12.12
N ILE A 58 8.01 2.97 12.28
CA ILE A 58 6.71 3.23 11.66
C ILE A 58 5.74 3.73 12.73
N LYS A 59 5.11 4.85 12.45
CA LYS A 59 3.94 5.35 13.17
C LYS A 59 2.75 5.37 12.22
N THR A 60 1.56 5.13 12.73
CA THR A 60 0.30 5.17 11.97
C THR A 60 -0.50 6.39 12.38
N GLU A 61 -1.25 6.95 11.43
CA GLU A 61 -2.11 8.11 11.67
C GLU A 61 -1.34 9.31 12.28
N GLU A 62 -0.12 9.60 11.86
CA GLU A 62 0.60 10.77 12.42
C GLU A 62 0.30 12.04 11.62
N PRO A 63 0.02 13.18 12.29
CA PRO A 63 -0.10 14.46 11.61
C PRO A 63 1.25 14.86 11.03
N TYR A 64 1.28 15.21 9.74
CA TYR A 64 2.56 15.49 9.05
C TYR A 64 2.80 16.99 8.78
N LEU A 65 1.78 17.84 8.87
CA LEU A 65 1.86 19.31 8.78
C LEU A 65 0.84 19.97 9.73
N ASP A 66 1.04 21.26 10.03
CA ASP A 66 0.14 22.10 10.87
C ASP A 66 -1.31 22.23 10.30
N GLY A 67 -1.62 21.55 9.19
CA GLY A 67 -2.92 21.54 8.50
C GLY A 67 -3.89 20.41 8.89
N GLY A 68 -3.54 19.54 9.84
CA GLY A 68 -4.44 18.50 10.37
C GLY A 68 -4.63 17.26 9.50
N GLN A 69 -3.90 17.14 8.39
CA GLN A 69 -3.80 15.91 7.60
C GLN A 69 -2.85 14.91 8.28
N ARG A 70 -3.17 13.62 8.16
CA ARG A 70 -2.46 12.51 8.80
C ARG A 70 -2.06 11.52 7.72
N ALA A 71 -0.85 10.96 7.83
CA ALA A 71 -0.38 9.94 6.92
C ALA A 71 -0.77 8.56 7.48
N ASP A 72 -1.19 7.66 6.60
CA ASP A 72 -1.50 6.28 6.98
C ASP A 72 -0.25 5.62 7.60
N VAL A 73 0.91 5.87 7.00
CA VAL A 73 2.22 5.40 7.44
C VAL A 73 3.19 6.58 7.50
N PHE A 74 3.79 6.82 8.66
CA PHE A 74 4.83 7.83 8.85
C PHE A 74 6.13 7.16 9.29
N ILE A 75 7.14 7.25 8.44
CA ILE A 75 8.42 6.57 8.65
C ILE A 75 9.45 7.58 9.15
N GLU A 76 10.04 7.28 10.32
CA GLU A 76 11.14 8.06 10.88
C GLU A 76 12.42 7.22 10.88
N SER A 77 13.46 7.73 10.23
CA SER A 77 14.84 7.26 10.40
C SER A 77 15.71 8.36 10.99
N ALA A 78 16.99 8.08 11.24
CA ALA A 78 17.90 9.05 11.85
C ALA A 78 17.93 10.42 11.14
N ASP A 79 17.79 10.44 9.80
CA ASP A 79 17.98 11.63 8.98
C ASP A 79 16.77 11.99 8.10
N THR A 80 15.71 11.16 8.09
CA THR A 80 14.61 11.25 7.11
C THR A 80 13.27 11.05 7.79
N LYS A 81 12.28 11.87 7.39
CA LYS A 81 10.89 11.79 7.80
C LYS A 81 10.01 11.66 6.56
N LEU A 82 9.43 10.48 6.38
CA LEU A 82 8.78 10.11 5.15
C LEU A 82 7.29 9.81 5.40
N PRO A 83 6.38 10.70 4.96
CA PRO A 83 4.96 10.39 4.91
C PRO A 83 4.67 9.42 3.76
N VAL A 84 3.84 8.42 4.03
CA VAL A 84 3.43 7.40 3.08
C VAL A 84 1.92 7.21 3.16
N GLU A 85 1.23 7.38 2.04
CA GLU A 85 -0.19 7.02 1.91
C GLU A 85 -0.29 5.58 1.41
N ALA A 86 -1.18 4.81 2.02
CA ALA A 86 -1.35 3.41 1.73
C ALA A 86 -2.62 3.15 0.92
N LYS A 87 -2.63 2.02 0.21
CA LYS A 87 -3.83 1.53 -0.45
C LYS A 87 -3.90 0.01 -0.46
N LEU A 88 -5.04 -0.52 -0.04
CA LEU A 88 -5.39 -1.92 -0.18
C LEU A 88 -5.87 -2.19 -1.61
N LEU A 89 -5.02 -2.86 -2.38
CA LEU A 89 -5.25 -3.22 -3.78
C LEU A 89 -5.88 -4.63 -3.85
N ARG A 90 -7.05 -4.77 -3.21
CA ARG A 90 -7.82 -6.02 -3.10
C ARG A 90 -9.00 -5.99 -4.08
N PHE A 91 -8.93 -6.77 -5.16
CA PHE A 91 -9.94 -6.80 -6.23
C PHE A 91 -11.03 -7.89 -6.05
N ARG A 92 -10.97 -8.61 -4.93
CA ARG A 92 -11.92 -9.66 -4.56
C ARG A 92 -12.38 -9.45 -3.13
N TYR A 93 -13.65 -9.72 -2.87
CA TYR A 93 -14.15 -9.84 -1.50
C TYR A 93 -13.71 -11.17 -0.88
N ASP A 94 -13.93 -11.31 0.43
CA ASP A 94 -13.76 -12.55 1.21
C ASP A 94 -14.39 -13.78 0.54
N ASN A 95 -15.53 -13.61 -0.13
CA ASN A 95 -16.23 -14.69 -0.82
C ASN A 95 -15.78 -14.94 -2.27
N GLY A 96 -14.76 -14.24 -2.77
CA GLY A 96 -14.25 -14.38 -4.13
C GLY A 96 -15.01 -13.60 -5.20
N ASN A 97 -16.07 -12.86 -4.86
CA ASN A 97 -16.72 -11.96 -5.81
C ASN A 97 -15.81 -10.77 -6.14
N ILE A 98 -15.87 -10.29 -7.38
CA ILE A 98 -15.16 -9.08 -7.82
C ILE A 98 -15.69 -7.85 -7.06
N ASP A 99 -14.80 -7.03 -6.50
CA ASP A 99 -15.15 -5.68 -6.05
C ASP A 99 -15.16 -4.75 -7.28
N PRO A 100 -16.33 -4.28 -7.74
CA PRO A 100 -16.43 -3.46 -8.94
C PRO A 100 -15.76 -2.08 -8.78
N ASN A 101 -15.46 -1.66 -7.54
CA ASN A 101 -14.92 -0.33 -7.26
C ASN A 101 -13.39 -0.35 -7.06
N SER A 102 -12.75 -1.52 -6.90
CA SER A 102 -11.33 -1.58 -6.56
C SER A 102 -10.43 -0.92 -7.59
N PHE A 103 -10.74 -1.04 -8.90
CA PHE A 103 -9.98 -0.33 -9.93
C PHE A 103 -10.12 1.18 -9.83
N ALA A 104 -11.33 1.68 -9.60
CA ALA A 104 -11.58 3.11 -9.46
C ALA A 104 -10.88 3.68 -8.22
N LYS A 105 -10.82 2.93 -7.11
CA LYS A 105 -10.10 3.31 -5.88
C LYS A 105 -8.59 3.50 -6.09
N VAL A 106 -8.01 2.98 -7.16
CA VAL A 106 -6.57 3.09 -7.43
C VAL A 106 -6.31 4.12 -8.52
N PHE A 107 -7.00 3.98 -9.66
CA PHE A 107 -6.65 4.64 -10.91
C PHE A 107 -7.55 5.80 -11.31
N SER A 108 -8.66 6.04 -10.60
CA SER A 108 -9.54 7.15 -10.96
C SER A 108 -8.94 8.49 -10.51
N PRO A 109 -8.80 9.49 -11.41
CA PRO A 109 -8.45 10.86 -11.02
C PRO A 109 -9.66 11.63 -10.47
N PHE A 110 -10.85 11.03 -10.54
CA PHE A 110 -12.10 11.59 -10.09
C PHE A 110 -12.50 10.89 -8.79
N PRO A 111 -12.22 11.48 -7.62
CA PRO A 111 -12.65 10.90 -6.36
C PRO A 111 -14.18 10.95 -6.30
N GLU A 112 -14.80 9.85 -5.88
CA GLU A 112 -16.20 9.90 -5.48
C GLU A 112 -16.32 10.74 -4.20
N ARG A 113 -17.47 11.40 -4.01
CA ARG A 113 -17.72 12.54 -3.09
C ARG A 113 -17.08 12.49 -1.68
N THR A 114 -16.67 11.33 -1.17
CA THR A 114 -16.08 11.16 0.16
C THR A 114 -14.88 10.21 0.23
N THR A 115 -14.36 9.71 -0.89
CA THR A 115 -13.30 8.68 -0.89
C THR A 115 -12.19 9.06 -1.85
N SER A 116 -10.96 9.13 -1.34
CA SER A 116 -9.79 9.32 -2.16
C SER A 116 -9.39 8.04 -2.88
N THR A 117 -8.72 8.24 -4.00
CA THR A 117 -8.03 7.20 -4.75
C THR A 117 -6.53 7.32 -4.54
N LEU A 118 -5.79 6.23 -4.74
CA LEU A 118 -4.33 6.26 -4.66
C LEU A 118 -3.74 7.35 -5.57
N LEU A 119 -4.32 7.55 -6.75
CA LEU A 119 -3.95 8.61 -7.68
C LEU A 119 -4.14 10.01 -7.05
N THR A 120 -5.29 10.27 -6.42
CA THR A 120 -5.50 11.55 -5.73
C THR A 120 -4.67 11.71 -4.46
N ASP A 121 -4.32 10.62 -3.78
CA ASP A 121 -3.49 10.63 -2.57
C ASP A 121 -2.04 10.97 -2.93
N ALA A 122 -1.52 10.44 -4.05
CA ALA A 122 -0.24 10.86 -4.61
C ALA A 122 -0.17 12.37 -4.85
N ARG A 123 -1.23 12.94 -5.45
CA ARG A 123 -1.32 14.39 -5.67
C ARG A 123 -1.34 15.17 -4.36
N LYS A 124 -2.09 14.71 -3.35
CA LYS A 124 -2.13 15.41 -2.04
C LYS A 124 -0.77 15.43 -1.37
N LEU A 125 -0.03 14.31 -1.40
CA LEU A 125 1.32 14.24 -0.85
C LEU A 125 2.29 15.16 -1.60
N TYR A 126 2.19 15.20 -2.92
CA TYR A 126 2.97 16.13 -3.74
C TYR A 126 2.66 17.60 -3.38
N ASP A 127 1.38 17.96 -3.38
CA ASP A 127 0.90 19.33 -3.10
C ASP A 127 1.22 19.78 -1.66
N ALA A 128 1.43 18.84 -0.73
CA ALA A 128 1.82 19.14 0.65
C ALA A 128 3.23 19.76 0.77
N GLY A 129 4.07 19.63 -0.27
CA GLY A 129 5.32 20.40 -0.38
C GLY A 129 6.39 20.05 0.66
N PHE A 130 6.50 18.79 1.04
CA PHE A 130 7.54 18.30 1.95
C PHE A 130 8.95 18.59 1.41
N ALA A 131 9.91 18.73 2.33
CA ALA A 131 11.33 18.89 1.97
C ALA A 131 11.95 17.60 1.40
N GLU A 132 11.39 16.45 1.78
CA GLU A 132 11.70 15.13 1.25
C GLU A 132 10.49 14.61 0.48
N ASN A 133 10.74 13.90 -0.62
CA ASN A 133 9.72 13.24 -1.43
C ASN A 133 8.79 12.35 -0.60
N GLY A 134 7.48 12.39 -0.83
CA GLY A 134 6.51 11.49 -0.20
C GLY A 134 6.54 10.08 -0.82
N GLY A 135 6.02 9.10 -0.08
CA GLY A 135 5.92 7.71 -0.54
C GLY A 135 4.48 7.23 -0.71
N LEU A 136 4.32 6.13 -1.43
CA LEU A 136 3.04 5.43 -1.57
C LEU A 136 3.25 3.94 -1.31
N LEU A 137 2.26 3.29 -0.73
CA LEU A 137 2.27 1.87 -0.40
C LEU A 137 1.02 1.17 -0.95
N GLY A 138 1.21 0.07 -1.66
CA GLY A 138 0.14 -0.77 -2.17
C GLY A 138 0.20 -2.17 -1.58
N LEU A 139 -0.87 -2.62 -0.92
CA LEU A 139 -1.04 -4.02 -0.49
C LEU A 139 -1.89 -4.75 -1.52
N TYR A 140 -1.24 -5.43 -2.46
CA TYR A 140 -1.88 -6.13 -3.57
C TYR A 140 -2.15 -7.59 -3.25
N TYR A 141 -3.39 -8.03 -3.47
CA TYR A 141 -3.77 -9.44 -3.41
C TYR A 141 -4.05 -9.94 -4.82
N GLU A 142 -3.23 -10.89 -5.26
CA GLU A 142 -3.34 -11.44 -6.60
C GLU A 142 -4.52 -12.42 -6.67
N PRO A 143 -5.39 -12.30 -7.69
CA PRO A 143 -6.43 -13.28 -7.90
C PRO A 143 -5.82 -14.61 -8.37
N VAL A 144 -6.17 -15.70 -7.69
CA VAL A 144 -5.73 -17.06 -8.01
C VAL A 144 -6.78 -17.77 -8.89
N ASP A 145 -6.33 -18.61 -9.81
CA ASP A 145 -7.17 -19.46 -10.68
C ASP A 145 -8.24 -18.77 -11.55
N GLU A 146 -8.00 -17.52 -11.95
CA GLU A 146 -8.88 -16.81 -12.89
C GLU A 146 -8.69 -17.25 -14.35
N SER A 147 -9.79 -17.26 -15.10
CA SER A 147 -9.86 -17.66 -16.52
C SER A 147 -9.43 -16.58 -17.51
N TYR A 148 -9.11 -15.38 -17.02
CA TYR A 148 -8.76 -14.21 -17.83
C TYR A 148 -7.40 -13.63 -17.41
N GLU A 149 -6.83 -12.78 -18.27
CA GLU A 149 -5.51 -12.17 -18.06
C GLU A 149 -5.51 -11.30 -16.80
N ARG A 150 -4.56 -11.58 -15.91
CA ARG A 150 -4.41 -10.92 -14.61
C ARG A 150 -3.46 -9.76 -14.76
N MET A 151 -3.75 -8.65 -14.07
CA MET A 151 -2.70 -7.68 -13.83
C MET A 151 -1.77 -8.25 -12.77
N SER A 152 -0.51 -8.48 -13.13
CA SER A 152 0.52 -8.78 -12.13
C SER A 152 0.75 -7.55 -11.25
N PRO A 153 1.35 -7.71 -10.06
CA PRO A 153 1.72 -6.55 -9.25
C PRO A 153 2.67 -5.58 -9.98
N GLU A 154 3.54 -6.07 -10.87
CA GLU A 154 4.38 -5.24 -11.74
C GLU A 154 3.54 -4.43 -12.73
N ALA A 155 2.51 -5.03 -13.33
CA ALA A 155 1.61 -4.33 -14.24
C ALA A 155 0.76 -3.27 -13.50
N ILE A 156 0.38 -3.52 -12.24
CA ILE A 156 -0.25 -2.52 -11.37
C ILE A 156 0.73 -1.36 -11.12
N ALA A 157 1.98 -1.68 -10.77
CA ALA A 157 3.03 -0.69 -10.51
C ALA A 157 3.32 0.21 -11.72
N GLU A 158 3.54 -0.40 -12.89
CA GLU A 158 3.78 0.29 -14.15
C GLU A 158 2.59 1.16 -14.55
N LYS A 159 1.37 0.59 -14.51
CA LYS A 159 0.16 1.34 -14.86
C LYS A 159 -0.04 2.55 -13.95
N PHE A 160 0.23 2.40 -12.65
CA PHE A 160 0.09 3.52 -11.71
C PHE A 160 1.03 4.68 -12.06
N CYS A 161 2.29 4.40 -12.36
CA CYS A 161 3.23 5.41 -12.85
C CYS A 161 2.74 6.11 -14.12
N LEU A 162 2.24 5.35 -15.10
CA LEU A 162 1.69 5.90 -16.35
C LEU A 162 0.45 6.78 -16.11
N ASP A 163 -0.42 6.40 -15.19
CA ASP A 163 -1.60 7.20 -14.86
C ASP A 163 -1.21 8.51 -14.16
N VAL A 164 -0.22 8.49 -13.26
CA VAL A 164 0.28 9.72 -12.62
C VAL A 164 0.85 10.68 -13.66
N ASP A 165 1.76 10.19 -14.53
CA ASP A 165 2.37 10.98 -15.62
C ASP A 165 1.31 11.55 -16.59
N TYR A 166 0.24 10.81 -16.84
CA TYR A 166 -0.84 11.27 -17.70
C TYR A 166 -1.71 12.36 -17.06
N TRP A 167 -2.01 12.25 -15.76
CA TRP A 167 -3.00 13.11 -15.09
C TRP A 167 -2.41 14.32 -14.37
N TYR A 168 -1.14 14.29 -14.00
CA TYR A 168 -0.51 15.30 -13.16
C TYR A 168 0.85 15.77 -13.70
N ASP A 169 1.28 16.95 -13.23
CA ASP A 169 2.56 17.57 -13.61
C ASP A 169 3.70 17.15 -12.64
N PHE A 170 3.67 15.90 -12.16
CA PHE A 170 4.65 15.32 -11.25
C PHE A 170 4.84 13.84 -11.55
N GLU A 171 5.99 13.28 -11.15
CA GLU A 171 6.32 11.87 -11.44
C GLU A 171 6.27 11.00 -10.17
N VAL A 172 5.98 9.72 -10.36
CA VAL A 172 6.20 8.67 -9.35
C VAL A 172 7.04 7.55 -9.94
N GLU A 173 7.96 7.02 -9.15
CA GLU A 173 8.80 5.89 -9.52
C GLU A 173 8.51 4.70 -8.61
N THR A 174 8.27 3.52 -9.19
CA THR A 174 8.22 2.28 -8.42
C THR A 174 9.58 2.01 -7.79
N ARG A 175 9.60 1.80 -6.48
CA ARG A 175 10.80 1.46 -5.70
C ARG A 175 10.93 -0.03 -5.50
N SER A 176 9.85 -0.70 -5.11
CA SER A 176 9.87 -2.15 -4.95
C SER A 176 8.51 -2.78 -5.23
N VAL A 177 8.57 -4.05 -5.63
CA VAL A 177 7.44 -4.99 -5.73
C VAL A 177 7.87 -6.26 -5.00
N ALA A 178 7.59 -6.35 -3.71
CA ALA A 178 7.99 -7.46 -2.85
C ALA A 178 6.83 -8.47 -2.73
N HIS A 179 7.03 -9.69 -3.23
CA HIS A 179 5.99 -10.71 -3.29
C HIS A 179 5.85 -11.48 -1.96
N PHE A 180 4.63 -11.94 -1.70
CA PHE A 180 4.31 -12.88 -0.61
C PHE A 180 3.32 -13.94 -1.09
N ASP A 181 3.37 -15.12 -0.49
CA ASP A 181 2.50 -16.25 -0.81
C ASP A 181 2.24 -17.13 0.42
N GLY A 182 1.50 -18.23 0.19
CA GLY A 182 1.25 -19.25 1.22
C GLY A 182 0.24 -18.81 2.29
N LEU A 183 -0.58 -17.80 1.99
CA LEU A 183 -1.59 -17.31 2.93
C LEU A 183 -2.76 -18.30 3.05
N ARG A 184 -3.34 -18.39 4.24
CA ARG A 184 -4.36 -19.40 4.57
C ARG A 184 -5.75 -19.08 4.03
N HIS A 185 -6.02 -17.82 3.70
CA HIS A 185 -7.31 -17.41 3.18
C HIS A 185 -7.53 -17.98 1.76
N PRO A 186 -8.64 -18.66 1.47
CA PRO A 186 -8.80 -19.40 0.21
C PRO A 186 -8.91 -18.51 -1.04
N ILE A 187 -9.26 -17.23 -0.88
CA ILE A 187 -9.29 -16.26 -1.99
C ILE A 187 -8.01 -15.40 -2.06
N HIS A 188 -7.34 -15.20 -0.93
CA HIS A 188 -6.29 -14.20 -0.78
C HIS A 188 -4.99 -14.92 -0.42
N GLN A 189 -4.53 -15.81 -1.31
CA GLN A 189 -3.46 -16.76 -1.01
C GLN A 189 -2.05 -16.20 -1.29
N GLN A 190 -1.95 -15.18 -2.15
CA GLN A 190 -0.70 -14.57 -2.56
C GLN A 190 -0.91 -13.11 -3.00
N GLY A 191 0.19 -12.38 -3.14
CA GLY A 191 0.15 -10.96 -3.47
C GLY A 191 1.52 -10.31 -3.46
N ALA A 192 1.52 -8.98 -3.41
CA ALA A 192 2.76 -8.21 -3.28
C ALA A 192 2.54 -6.92 -2.51
N VAL A 193 3.60 -6.45 -1.86
CA VAL A 193 3.73 -5.11 -1.33
C VAL A 193 4.44 -4.26 -2.38
N ILE A 194 3.80 -3.20 -2.82
CA ILE A 194 4.32 -2.29 -3.85
C ILE A 194 4.62 -0.95 -3.21
N THR A 195 5.79 -0.37 -3.47
CA THR A 195 6.10 0.98 -3.00
C THR A 195 6.47 1.89 -4.17
N TRP A 196 6.05 3.14 -4.09
CA TRP A 196 6.42 4.20 -5.03
C TRP A 196 6.96 5.41 -4.28
N GLU A 197 7.89 6.12 -4.90
CA GLU A 197 8.38 7.43 -4.46
C GLU A 197 7.84 8.51 -5.40
N ILE A 198 7.43 9.66 -4.85
CA ILE A 198 7.06 10.85 -5.62
C ILE A 198 8.34 11.63 -5.94
N THR A 199 8.74 11.82 -7.20
CA THR A 199 10.12 12.23 -7.55
C THR A 199 10.32 13.63 -8.10
N GLY A 200 9.27 14.39 -8.44
CA GLY A 200 9.40 15.76 -8.96
C GLY A 200 8.08 16.41 -9.26
#